data_AF-A0A376F9S3-F1
#
_entry.id   AF-A0A376F9S3-F1
#
_cell.length_a   1.000
_cell.length_b   1.000
_cell.length_c   1.000
_cell.angle_alpha   90.00
_cell.angle_beta   90.00
_cell.angle_gamma   90.00
#
_symmetry.space_group_name_H-M   'P 1'
#
loop_
_entity.id
_entity.type
_entity.pdbx_description
1 polymer ?
#
loop_
_entity_poly.entity_id
_entity_poly.type
_entity_poly.pdbx_seq_one_letter_code
_entity_poly.pdbx_strand_id
1 'polypeptide(L)'
;MRPFRTLPDWRMDDLMISFSVPGGGVGPHLDQYDVFIIQGTGRRRWRVGEKVPMKQHCPHPDLLQVDPFEGIIDEELEPGDILYIPPGFPHEGYSLENSLNYSVGFRAPSGREMISGFADYVLQRELGSYRYSDPDVPAREHPADIVPEELDKLRGMMLDLINEPEHFKQWFGEFISQSRHELDVAPPEPPYQADEIYDALQQGDKLTRLGGLRVLRIGEEVFVNGEKLDSPHRPALEAIASHLVLTADTFGDALEDPSFLAMLAALVNSGYWFFED
;
A
#
# COMPACT_ATOMS: atom_id res chain seq x y z
N MET A 1 5.78 -13.23 1.83
CA MET A 1 5.95 -11.83 2.27
C MET A 1 6.92 -11.65 3.43
N ARG A 2 6.83 -12.37 4.57
CA ARG A 2 7.64 -12.10 5.78
C ARG A 2 9.16 -11.91 5.57
N PRO A 3 9.87 -12.72 4.75
CA PRO A 3 11.31 -12.52 4.52
C PRO A 3 11.68 -11.18 3.87
N PHE A 4 10.73 -10.53 3.18
CA PHE A 4 10.93 -9.25 2.50
C PHE A 4 10.72 -8.04 3.42
N ARG A 5 10.41 -8.23 4.72
CA ARG A 5 10.24 -7.13 5.70
C ARG A 5 11.56 -6.42 6.08
N THR A 6 12.67 -6.75 5.43
CA THR A 6 13.85 -5.88 5.37
C THR A 6 13.58 -4.63 4.52
N LEU A 7 12.61 -4.70 3.60
CA LEU A 7 12.04 -3.57 2.87
C LEU A 7 10.78 -3.07 3.60
N PRO A 8 10.44 -1.77 3.46
CA PRO A 8 9.39 -1.18 4.27
C PRO A 8 7.98 -1.64 3.86
N ASP A 9 7.15 -1.98 4.85
CA ASP A 9 5.79 -2.50 4.64
C ASP A 9 4.90 -1.59 3.77
N TRP A 10 5.07 -0.26 3.87
CA TRP A 10 4.28 0.67 3.08
C TRP A 10 4.54 0.57 1.56
N ARG A 11 5.73 0.08 1.16
CA ARG A 11 6.10 -0.14 -0.24
C ARG A 11 5.72 -1.53 -0.76
N MET A 12 5.55 -2.53 0.10
CA MET A 12 5.06 -3.84 -0.34
C MET A 12 3.60 -3.71 -0.79
N ASP A 13 3.18 -4.47 -1.80
CA ASP A 13 1.78 -4.53 -2.24
C ASP A 13 1.17 -5.88 -1.82
N ASP A 14 1.34 -6.91 -2.65
CA ASP A 14 0.73 -8.22 -2.47
C ASP A 14 1.60 -9.36 -3.05
N LEU A 15 1.02 -10.56 -3.13
CA LEU A 15 1.64 -11.73 -3.72
C LEU A 15 0.75 -12.28 -4.84
N MET A 16 1.16 -12.06 -6.09
CA MET A 16 0.51 -12.69 -7.24
C MET A 16 1.15 -14.04 -7.53
N ILE A 17 0.33 -15.07 -7.77
CA ILE A 17 0.80 -16.42 -8.10
C ILE A 17 0.30 -16.77 -9.51
N SER A 18 1.22 -17.15 -10.38
CA SER A 18 0.89 -17.63 -11.72
C SER A 18 1.24 -19.11 -11.87
N PHE A 19 0.33 -19.85 -12.51
CA PHE A 19 0.58 -21.19 -13.04
C PHE A 19 0.62 -21.12 -14.56
N SER A 20 1.57 -21.82 -15.19
CA SER A 20 1.63 -21.90 -16.65
C SER A 20 2.16 -23.25 -17.13
N VAL A 21 1.62 -23.70 -18.27
CA VAL A 21 2.08 -24.88 -19.02
C VAL A 21 3.23 -24.50 -19.97
N PRO A 22 3.97 -25.45 -20.58
CA PRO A 22 5.07 -25.14 -21.50
C PRO A 22 4.66 -24.16 -22.61
N GLY A 23 5.48 -23.13 -22.83
CA GLY A 23 5.23 -22.01 -23.73
C GLY A 23 4.30 -20.92 -23.17
N GLY A 24 3.67 -21.15 -22.03
CA GLY A 24 2.77 -20.19 -21.38
C GLY A 24 3.52 -19.03 -20.72
N GLY A 25 3.00 -17.82 -20.90
CA GLY A 25 3.52 -16.57 -20.35
C GLY A 25 2.62 -15.38 -20.71
N VAL A 26 2.96 -14.19 -20.22
CA VAL A 26 2.21 -12.94 -20.48
C VAL A 26 2.83 -12.10 -21.61
N GLY A 27 3.95 -12.56 -22.17
CA GLY A 27 4.73 -11.85 -23.19
C GLY A 27 5.62 -10.73 -22.63
N PRO A 28 6.36 -10.03 -23.51
CA PRO A 28 7.25 -8.93 -23.15
C PRO A 28 6.45 -7.73 -22.61
N HIS A 29 6.74 -7.27 -21.39
CA HIS A 29 6.03 -6.15 -20.78
C HIS A 29 6.94 -5.32 -19.85
N LEU A 30 6.37 -4.26 -19.28
CA LEU A 30 7.01 -3.34 -18.34
C LEU A 30 6.11 -3.13 -17.13
N ASP A 31 6.71 -3.19 -15.95
CA ASP A 31 6.06 -2.80 -14.70
C ASP A 31 6.52 -1.41 -14.24
N GLN A 32 5.63 -0.71 -13.54
CA GLN A 32 5.92 0.56 -12.87
C GLN A 32 6.29 0.37 -11.39
N TYR A 33 6.53 -0.87 -10.98
CA TYR A 33 6.83 -1.24 -9.61
C TYR A 33 7.98 -2.24 -9.55
N ASP A 34 8.59 -2.32 -8.37
CA ASP A 34 9.59 -3.33 -8.04
C ASP A 34 8.91 -4.70 -7.90
N VAL A 35 9.55 -5.77 -8.36
CA VAL A 35 9.02 -7.14 -8.18
C VAL A 35 10.15 -8.14 -7.91
N PHE A 36 9.90 -9.07 -6.99
CA PHE A 36 10.70 -10.29 -6.85
C PHE A 36 9.88 -11.48 -7.35
N ILE A 37 10.40 -12.16 -8.36
CA ILE A 37 9.78 -13.35 -8.96
C ILE A 37 10.49 -14.57 -8.39
N ILE A 38 9.79 -15.32 -7.55
CA ILE A 38 10.29 -16.53 -6.92
C ILE A 38 9.82 -17.73 -7.75
N GLN A 39 10.77 -18.53 -8.22
CA GLN A 39 10.47 -19.75 -8.95
C GLN A 39 9.99 -20.84 -7.99
N GLY A 40 8.76 -21.32 -8.22
CA GLY A 40 8.17 -22.48 -7.55
C GLY A 40 8.53 -23.78 -8.26
N THR A 41 7.59 -24.72 -8.27
CA THR A 41 7.76 -25.98 -9.03
C THR A 41 7.95 -25.73 -10.53
N GLY A 42 8.60 -26.66 -11.22
CA GLY A 42 8.92 -26.56 -12.64
C GLY A 42 10.04 -25.55 -12.93
N ARG A 43 10.22 -25.21 -14.20
CA ARG A 43 11.24 -24.27 -14.68
C ARG A 43 10.66 -23.26 -15.67
N ARG A 44 11.16 -22.03 -15.62
CA ARG A 44 10.84 -20.95 -16.56
C ARG A 44 12.10 -20.30 -17.07
N ARG A 45 12.07 -19.90 -18.34
CA ARG A 45 13.10 -19.03 -18.89
C ARG A 45 12.65 -17.59 -18.74
N TRP A 46 13.49 -16.78 -18.12
CA TRP A 46 13.26 -15.37 -17.85
C TRP A 46 14.28 -14.52 -18.59
N ARG A 47 13.77 -13.51 -19.29
CA ARG A 47 14.56 -12.52 -20.01
C ARG A 47 14.26 -11.14 -19.44
N VAL A 48 15.30 -10.36 -19.18
CA VAL A 48 15.18 -8.95 -18.74
C VAL A 48 16.08 -8.12 -19.64
N GLY A 49 15.53 -7.09 -20.28
CA GLY A 49 16.26 -6.14 -21.12
C GLY A 49 16.68 -4.89 -20.37
N GLU A 50 17.45 -4.03 -21.04
CA GLU A 50 17.89 -2.74 -20.47
C GLU A 50 16.73 -1.74 -20.34
N LYS A 51 16.81 -0.86 -19.35
CA LYS A 51 15.83 0.21 -19.13
C LYS A 51 15.99 1.30 -20.18
N VAL A 52 15.25 1.16 -21.27
CA VAL A 52 15.15 2.14 -22.35
C VAL A 52 13.69 2.56 -22.56
N PRO A 53 13.42 3.78 -23.05
CA PRO A 53 12.06 4.15 -23.43
C PRO A 53 11.52 3.20 -24.51
N MET A 54 10.45 2.48 -24.20
CA MET A 54 9.76 1.57 -25.13
C MET A 54 8.31 2.00 -25.31
N LYS A 55 7.80 1.84 -26.54
CA LYS A 55 6.37 2.03 -26.78
C LYS A 55 5.63 0.79 -26.29
N GLN A 56 4.66 1.01 -25.42
CA GLN A 56 3.72 -0.04 -25.07
C GLN A 56 2.64 -0.16 -26.16
N HIS A 57 2.20 -1.38 -26.41
CA HIS A 57 1.08 -1.69 -27.27
C HIS A 57 0.16 -2.70 -26.57
N CYS A 58 -1.11 -2.72 -26.97
CA CYS A 58 -2.12 -3.59 -26.36
C CYS A 58 -2.51 -4.69 -27.36
N PRO A 59 -1.89 -5.88 -27.33
CA PRO A 59 -2.37 -7.02 -28.11
C PRO A 59 -3.78 -7.46 -27.67
N HIS A 60 -4.15 -7.17 -26.43
CA HIS A 60 -5.49 -7.35 -25.86
C HIS A 60 -5.82 -6.12 -24.98
N PRO A 61 -7.09 -5.70 -24.84
CA PRO A 61 -7.47 -4.56 -24.00
C PRO A 61 -6.93 -4.60 -22.56
N ASP A 62 -6.83 -5.80 -22.00
CA ASP A 62 -6.38 -6.03 -20.61
C ASP A 62 -4.90 -6.44 -20.50
N LEU A 63 -4.12 -6.39 -21.60
CA LEU A 63 -2.72 -6.81 -21.61
C LEU A 63 -1.84 -5.76 -22.30
N LEU A 64 -0.93 -5.17 -21.54
CA LEU A 64 0.09 -4.25 -22.03
C LEU A 64 1.37 -5.02 -22.34
N GLN A 65 1.88 -4.88 -23.56
CA GLN A 65 3.15 -5.45 -23.99
C GLN A 65 4.07 -4.39 -24.58
N VAL A 66 5.34 -4.74 -24.76
CA VAL A 66 6.35 -3.96 -25.49
C VAL A 66 6.89 -4.78 -26.65
N ASP A 67 7.58 -4.12 -27.58
CA ASP A 67 8.30 -4.80 -28.64
C ASP A 67 9.39 -5.75 -28.08
N PRO A 68 9.80 -6.79 -28.81
CA PRO A 68 10.89 -7.66 -28.40
C PRO A 68 12.18 -6.88 -28.09
N PHE A 69 12.91 -7.32 -27.07
CA PHE A 69 14.14 -6.70 -26.61
C PHE A 69 15.29 -7.73 -26.55
N GLU A 70 16.53 -7.22 -26.53
CA GLU A 70 17.72 -8.01 -26.20
C GLU A 70 17.85 -8.12 -24.67
N GLY A 71 18.02 -9.36 -24.17
CA GLY A 71 18.08 -9.62 -22.74
C GLY A 71 19.48 -9.37 -22.20
N ILE A 72 19.61 -8.45 -21.24
CA ILE A 72 20.81 -8.32 -20.40
C ILE A 72 20.87 -9.44 -19.34
N ILE A 73 19.71 -10.05 -19.06
CA ILE A 73 19.55 -11.32 -18.33
C ILE A 73 18.75 -12.25 -19.24
N ASP A 74 19.16 -13.50 -19.38
CA ASP A 74 18.45 -14.56 -20.09
C ASP A 74 18.79 -15.91 -19.45
N GLU A 75 18.00 -16.30 -18.45
CA GLU A 75 18.32 -17.42 -17.55
C GLU A 75 17.13 -18.37 -17.38
N GLU A 76 17.42 -19.65 -17.17
CA GLU A 76 16.42 -20.64 -16.74
C GLU A 76 16.41 -20.70 -15.21
N LEU A 77 15.29 -20.35 -14.57
CA LEU A 77 15.16 -20.40 -13.13
C LEU A 77 14.69 -21.78 -12.67
N GLU A 78 15.30 -22.26 -11.59
CA GLU A 78 14.97 -23.50 -10.88
C GLU A 78 14.22 -23.21 -9.55
N PRO A 79 13.52 -24.20 -8.97
CA PRO A 79 12.78 -24.01 -7.73
C PRO A 79 13.65 -23.43 -6.60
N GLY A 80 13.25 -22.26 -6.08
CA GLY A 80 13.98 -21.52 -5.04
C GLY A 80 14.77 -20.32 -5.55
N ASP A 81 15.02 -20.23 -6.86
CA ASP A 81 15.65 -19.05 -7.45
C ASP A 81 14.73 -17.82 -7.39
N ILE A 82 15.35 -16.64 -7.32
CA ILE A 82 14.65 -15.36 -7.23
C ILE A 82 15.24 -14.39 -8.24
N LEU A 83 14.37 -13.84 -9.09
CA LEU A 83 14.70 -12.75 -10.01
C LEU A 83 14.09 -11.45 -9.49
N TYR A 84 14.95 -10.47 -9.20
CA TYR A 84 14.51 -9.11 -8.87
C TYR A 84 14.52 -8.23 -10.12
N ILE A 85 13.44 -7.50 -10.35
CA ILE A 85 13.28 -6.59 -11.50
C ILE A 85 12.85 -5.21 -10.98
N PRO A 86 13.66 -4.15 -11.18
CA PRO A 86 13.25 -2.78 -10.88
C PRO A 86 12.21 -2.23 -11.87
N PRO A 87 11.50 -1.13 -11.53
CA PRO A 87 10.56 -0.48 -12.42
C PRO A 87 11.19 -0.03 -13.74
N GLY A 88 10.49 -0.32 -14.85
CA GLY A 88 10.86 0.11 -16.19
C GLY A 88 11.89 -0.76 -16.92
N PHE A 89 12.28 -1.91 -16.37
CA PHE A 89 13.08 -2.91 -17.10
C PHE A 89 12.13 -3.85 -17.85
N PRO A 90 12.22 -3.95 -19.19
CA PRO A 90 11.33 -4.82 -19.96
C PRO A 90 11.68 -6.27 -19.66
N HIS A 91 10.66 -7.09 -19.44
CA HIS A 91 10.87 -8.48 -19.07
C HIS A 91 9.84 -9.42 -19.68
N GLU A 92 10.23 -10.67 -19.86
CA GLU A 92 9.44 -11.74 -20.44
C GLU A 92 9.79 -13.06 -19.76
N GLY A 93 8.77 -13.81 -19.36
CA GLY A 93 8.94 -15.13 -18.74
C GLY A 93 8.00 -16.14 -19.35
N TYR A 94 8.52 -17.27 -19.81
CA TYR A 94 7.72 -18.38 -20.33
C TYR A 94 8.14 -19.72 -19.73
N SER A 95 7.15 -20.59 -19.58
CA SER A 95 7.33 -21.90 -18.96
C SER A 95 8.01 -22.90 -19.88
N LEU A 96 9.00 -23.62 -19.35
CA LEU A 96 9.63 -24.77 -20.01
C LEU A 96 8.91 -26.07 -19.62
N GLU A 97 8.38 -26.08 -18.39
CA GLU A 97 7.61 -27.16 -17.78
C GLU A 97 6.34 -26.58 -17.14
N ASN A 98 5.43 -27.41 -16.66
CA ASN A 98 4.37 -26.91 -15.79
C ASN A 98 4.99 -26.24 -14.57
N SER A 99 4.76 -24.94 -14.41
CA SER A 99 5.49 -24.17 -13.41
C SER A 99 4.60 -23.22 -12.61
N LEU A 100 5.09 -22.88 -11.41
CA LEU A 100 4.53 -21.86 -10.53
C LEU A 100 5.53 -20.71 -10.35
N ASN A 101 5.06 -19.47 -10.39
CA ASN A 101 5.83 -18.30 -9.98
C ASN A 101 5.07 -17.49 -8.95
N TYR A 102 5.79 -17.04 -7.93
CA TYR A 102 5.29 -16.19 -6.87
C TYR A 102 5.93 -14.81 -7.02
N SER A 103 5.14 -13.84 -7.47
CA SER A 103 5.56 -12.46 -7.67
C SER A 103 5.24 -11.65 -6.42
N VAL A 104 6.27 -11.29 -5.67
CA VAL A 104 6.18 -10.35 -4.54
C VAL A 104 6.22 -8.95 -5.11
N GLY A 105 5.05 -8.32 -5.22
CA GLY A 105 4.87 -7.00 -5.80
C GLY A 105 5.13 -5.88 -4.79
N PHE A 106 5.60 -4.75 -5.32
CA PHE A 106 5.69 -3.49 -4.60
C PHE A 106 4.75 -2.46 -5.22
N ARG A 107 4.53 -1.36 -4.51
CA ARG A 107 3.77 -0.21 -4.99
C ARG A 107 4.47 1.08 -4.67
N ALA A 108 4.23 2.09 -5.50
CA ALA A 108 4.61 3.47 -5.25
C ALA A 108 3.52 4.36 -5.87
N PRO A 109 3.02 5.38 -5.15
CA PRO A 109 2.02 6.27 -5.70
C PRO A 109 2.63 7.18 -6.76
N SER A 110 1.90 7.40 -7.85
CA SER A 110 2.20 8.43 -8.84
C SER A 110 1.83 9.82 -8.33
N GLY A 111 2.43 10.87 -8.91
CA GLY A 111 2.06 12.25 -8.56
C GLY A 111 0.58 12.57 -8.80
N ARG A 112 -0.05 11.90 -9.78
CA ARG A 112 -1.49 12.03 -10.04
C ARG A 112 -2.33 11.45 -8.90
N GLU A 113 -1.98 10.26 -8.41
CA GLU A 113 -2.69 9.64 -7.27
C GLU A 113 -2.51 10.47 -6.00
N MET A 114 -1.31 11.02 -5.77
CA MET A 114 -1.05 11.88 -4.61
C MET A 114 -1.92 13.14 -4.62
N ILE A 115 -1.97 13.86 -5.74
CA ILE A 115 -2.78 15.09 -5.84
C ILE A 115 -4.27 14.79 -5.76
N SER A 116 -4.73 13.75 -6.47
CA SER A 116 -6.15 13.37 -6.48
C SER A 116 -6.62 12.96 -5.08
N GLY A 117 -5.90 12.04 -4.43
CA GLY A 117 -6.28 11.55 -3.11
C GLY A 117 -6.26 12.65 -2.05
N PHE A 118 -5.27 13.56 -2.09
CA PHE A 118 -5.21 14.67 -1.15
C PHE A 118 -6.33 15.68 -1.39
N ALA A 119 -6.69 15.94 -2.65
CA ALA A 119 -7.81 16.81 -2.99
C ALA A 119 -9.13 16.24 -2.46
N ASP A 120 -9.38 14.93 -2.60
CA ASP A 120 -10.58 14.28 -2.06
C ASP A 120 -10.64 14.39 -0.53
N TYR A 121 -9.52 14.21 0.17
CA TYR A 121 -9.41 14.40 1.61
C TYR A 121 -9.71 15.84 2.04
N VAL A 122 -9.15 16.82 1.34
CA VAL A 122 -9.40 18.26 1.59
C VAL A 122 -10.89 18.58 1.40
N LEU A 123 -11.52 18.05 0.36
CA LEU A 123 -12.95 18.25 0.08
C LEU A 123 -13.82 17.60 1.16
N GLN A 124 -13.54 16.35 1.53
CA GLN A 124 -14.33 15.61 2.52
C GLN A 124 -14.28 16.26 3.91
N ARG A 125 -13.15 16.88 4.26
CA ARG A 125 -12.93 17.52 5.56
C ARG A 125 -13.14 19.04 5.56
N GLU A 126 -13.63 19.59 4.45
CA GLU A 126 -13.90 21.02 4.27
C GLU A 126 -12.67 21.92 4.60
N LEU A 127 -11.47 21.43 4.27
CA LEU A 127 -10.21 22.15 4.47
C LEU A 127 -9.95 23.17 3.35
N GLY A 128 -8.95 24.05 3.53
CA GLY A 128 -8.55 25.02 2.50
C GLY A 128 -9.58 26.14 2.27
N SER A 129 -10.35 26.50 3.30
CA SER A 129 -11.44 27.49 3.21
C SER A 129 -10.98 28.95 3.11
N TYR A 130 -9.67 29.20 3.25
CA TYR A 130 -9.11 30.55 3.11
C TYR A 130 -9.27 31.05 1.67
N ARG A 131 -9.89 32.22 1.51
CA ARG A 131 -10.13 32.83 0.20
C ARG A 131 -8.96 33.72 -0.20
N TYR A 132 -8.65 33.71 -1.49
CA TYR A 132 -7.75 34.69 -2.08
C TYR A 132 -8.20 36.11 -1.70
N SER A 133 -7.25 36.94 -1.29
CA SER A 133 -7.48 38.33 -0.88
C SER A 133 -6.34 39.20 -1.37
N ASP A 134 -6.65 40.38 -1.92
CA ASP A 134 -5.71 41.29 -2.57
C ASP A 134 -5.98 42.76 -2.20
N PRO A 135 -5.83 43.14 -0.91
CA PRO A 135 -5.98 44.54 -0.51
C PRO A 135 -4.98 45.46 -1.24
N ASP A 136 -3.82 44.92 -1.63
CA ASP A 136 -2.76 45.59 -2.40
C ASP A 136 -2.76 45.16 -3.87
N VAL A 137 -3.95 45.05 -4.49
CA VAL A 137 -4.11 44.61 -5.88
C VAL A 137 -3.20 45.41 -6.85
N PRO A 138 -2.37 44.75 -7.66
CA PRO A 138 -1.43 45.44 -8.54
C PRO A 138 -2.15 46.15 -9.69
N ALA A 139 -1.62 47.32 -10.08
CA ALA A 139 -2.07 48.01 -11.29
C ALA A 139 -1.65 47.24 -12.55
N ARG A 140 -2.46 47.31 -13.61
CA ARG A 140 -2.23 46.60 -14.87
C ARG A 140 -2.58 47.47 -16.08
N GLU A 141 -1.88 47.26 -17.19
CA GLU A 141 -2.08 47.99 -18.45
C GLU A 141 -3.34 47.49 -19.18
N HIS A 142 -3.51 46.16 -19.29
CA HIS A 142 -4.71 45.56 -19.84
C HIS A 142 -5.54 44.90 -18.73
N PRO A 143 -6.84 45.25 -18.58
CA PRO A 143 -7.69 44.66 -17.54
C PRO A 143 -7.89 43.15 -17.62
N ALA A 144 -7.56 42.52 -18.75
CA ALA A 144 -7.65 41.08 -18.96
C ALA A 144 -6.41 40.31 -18.51
N ASP A 145 -5.34 41.02 -18.12
CA ASP A 145 -4.10 40.39 -17.68
C ASP A 145 -4.26 39.82 -16.26
N ILE A 146 -3.75 38.60 -16.08
CA ILE A 146 -3.44 38.03 -14.78
C ILE A 146 -1.93 38.22 -14.59
N VAL A 147 -1.53 38.99 -13.59
CA VAL A 147 -0.11 39.29 -13.39
C VAL A 147 0.59 38.13 -12.68
N PRO A 148 1.91 37.94 -12.87
CA PRO A 148 2.65 36.83 -12.25
C PRO A 148 2.46 36.74 -10.74
N GLU A 149 2.39 37.86 -10.02
CA GLU A 149 2.23 37.90 -8.57
C GLU A 149 0.89 37.29 -8.12
N GLU A 150 -0.18 37.43 -8.91
CA GLU A 150 -1.49 36.85 -8.62
C GLU A 150 -1.45 35.33 -8.78
N LEU A 151 -0.80 34.83 -9.84
CA LEU A 151 -0.60 33.40 -10.08
C LEU A 151 0.27 32.76 -9.00
N ASP A 152 1.34 33.43 -8.58
CA ASP A 152 2.22 32.95 -7.53
C ASP A 152 1.51 32.91 -6.18
N LYS A 153 0.66 33.90 -5.87
CA LYS A 153 -0.16 33.90 -4.66
C LYS A 153 -1.17 32.75 -4.66
N LEU A 154 -1.86 32.51 -5.78
CA LEU A 154 -2.79 31.38 -5.93
C LEU A 154 -2.09 30.02 -5.81
N ARG A 155 -0.91 29.87 -6.43
CA ARG A 155 -0.07 28.67 -6.28
C ARG A 155 0.40 28.51 -4.84
N GLY A 156 0.79 29.61 -4.19
CA GLY A 156 1.17 29.65 -2.78
C GLY A 156 0.08 29.11 -1.88
N MET A 157 -1.18 29.51 -2.08
CA MET A 157 -2.32 28.97 -1.32
C MET A 157 -2.44 27.45 -1.42
N MET A 158 -2.20 26.87 -2.60
CA MET A 158 -2.21 25.41 -2.76
C MET A 158 -1.04 24.75 -2.05
N LEU A 159 0.16 25.34 -2.14
CA LEU A 159 1.37 24.82 -1.51
C LEU A 159 1.30 24.91 0.01
N ASP A 160 0.77 26.01 0.55
CA ASP A 160 0.60 26.21 1.98
C ASP A 160 -0.28 25.10 2.57
N LEU A 161 -1.42 24.81 1.94
CA LEU A 161 -2.32 23.72 2.35
C LEU A 161 -1.64 22.34 2.29
N ILE A 162 -0.87 22.05 1.23
CA ILE A 162 -0.10 20.80 1.14
C ILE A 162 0.97 20.71 2.23
N ASN A 163 1.55 21.85 2.61
CA ASN A 163 2.62 21.94 3.61
C ASN A 163 2.09 21.97 5.05
N GLU A 164 0.77 21.94 5.28
CA GLU A 164 0.21 21.77 6.62
C GLU A 164 0.50 20.34 7.13
N PRO A 165 1.45 20.18 8.08
CA PRO A 165 2.10 18.89 8.31
C PRO A 165 1.15 17.82 8.86
N GLU A 166 0.18 18.21 9.70
CA GLU A 166 -0.76 17.26 10.29
C GLU A 166 -1.80 16.77 9.28
N HIS A 167 -2.29 17.65 8.39
CA HIS A 167 -3.23 17.27 7.34
C HIS A 167 -2.60 16.32 6.33
N PHE A 168 -1.40 16.63 5.84
CA PHE A 168 -0.71 15.77 4.88
C PHE A 168 -0.33 14.42 5.49
N LYS A 169 0.18 14.41 6.74
CA LYS A 169 0.53 13.19 7.46
C LYS A 169 -0.69 12.29 7.69
N GLN A 170 -1.80 12.86 8.13
CA GLN A 170 -3.02 12.12 8.40
C GLN A 170 -3.63 11.56 7.11
N TRP A 171 -3.78 12.39 6.08
CA TRP A 171 -4.23 11.93 4.77
C TRP A 171 -3.36 10.79 4.23
N PHE A 172 -2.04 10.94 4.27
CA PHE A 172 -1.14 9.94 3.69
C PHE A 172 -1.27 8.62 4.44
N GLY A 173 -1.42 8.64 5.77
CA GLY A 173 -1.70 7.44 6.57
C GLY A 173 -2.99 6.75 6.19
N GLU A 174 -4.09 7.50 6.05
CA GLU A 174 -5.40 7.00 5.61
C GLU A 174 -5.34 6.46 4.17
N PHE A 175 -4.58 7.09 3.28
CA PHE A 175 -4.44 6.67 1.89
C PHE A 175 -3.58 5.41 1.73
N ILE A 176 -2.38 5.38 2.32
CA ILE A 176 -1.37 4.34 2.03
C ILE A 176 -1.59 3.06 2.84
N SER A 177 -2.38 3.12 3.91
CA SER A 177 -2.79 1.94 4.68
C SER A 177 -3.96 1.20 4.05
N GLN A 178 -4.57 1.68 2.97
CA GLN A 178 -5.57 0.92 2.22
C GLN A 178 -4.93 -0.12 1.30
N SER A 179 -5.49 -1.33 1.27
CA SER A 179 -5.15 -2.36 0.28
C SER A 179 -5.63 -1.95 -1.12
N ARG A 180 -4.91 -2.34 -2.18
CA ARG A 180 -5.40 -2.16 -3.57
C ARG A 180 -6.35 -3.27 -4.00
N HIS A 181 -6.24 -4.43 -3.36
CA HIS A 181 -7.02 -5.62 -3.65
C HIS A 181 -8.02 -5.86 -2.52
N GLU A 182 -9.16 -6.45 -2.89
CA GLU A 182 -10.21 -6.80 -1.94
C GLU A 182 -9.65 -7.74 -0.86
N LEU A 183 -10.00 -7.43 0.39
CA LEU A 183 -9.60 -8.21 1.55
C LEU A 183 -10.70 -9.24 1.88
N ASP A 184 -10.31 -10.40 2.39
CA ASP A 184 -11.24 -11.44 2.85
C ASP A 184 -11.80 -11.10 4.23
N VAL A 185 -12.54 -9.99 4.31
CA VAL A 185 -13.09 -9.47 5.56
C VAL A 185 -14.34 -10.28 5.91
N ALA A 186 -14.25 -11.05 7.00
CA ALA A 186 -15.35 -11.81 7.56
C ALA A 186 -15.60 -11.36 9.01
N PRO A 187 -16.52 -10.38 9.23
CA PRO A 187 -16.94 -9.98 10.56
C PRO A 187 -17.44 -11.18 11.38
N PRO A 188 -17.03 -11.32 12.66
CA PRO A 188 -17.52 -12.39 13.51
C PRO A 188 -19.01 -12.24 13.82
N GLU A 189 -19.70 -13.37 13.88
CA GLU A 189 -21.13 -13.45 14.22
C GLU A 189 -21.31 -14.47 15.36
N PRO A 190 -21.75 -14.05 16.57
CA PRO A 190 -22.08 -12.67 16.96
C PRO A 190 -20.84 -11.76 17.12
N PRO A 191 -21.02 -10.43 17.10
CA PRO A 191 -19.94 -9.49 17.44
C PRO A 191 -19.42 -9.69 18.86
N TYR A 192 -18.10 -9.69 19.01
CA TYR A 192 -17.44 -9.77 20.31
C TYR A 192 -17.72 -8.54 21.17
N GLN A 193 -17.93 -8.77 22.46
CA GLN A 193 -17.86 -7.77 23.51
C GLN A 193 -16.41 -7.59 23.98
N ALA A 194 -16.13 -6.43 24.57
CA ALA A 194 -14.77 -6.08 25.00
C ALA A 194 -14.21 -7.01 26.08
N ASP A 195 -15.06 -7.53 26.97
CA ASP A 195 -14.71 -8.51 28.00
C ASP A 195 -14.41 -9.89 27.41
N GLU A 196 -15.12 -10.32 26.36
CA GLU A 196 -14.81 -11.56 25.64
C GLU A 196 -13.42 -11.53 25.00
N ILE A 197 -13.03 -10.39 24.40
CA ILE A 197 -11.68 -10.20 23.85
C ILE A 197 -10.61 -10.29 24.95
N TYR A 198 -10.86 -9.62 26.09
CA TYR A 198 -9.96 -9.63 27.23
C TYR A 198 -9.78 -11.06 27.77
N ASP A 199 -10.88 -11.76 28.02
CA ASP A 199 -10.89 -13.11 28.58
C ASP A 199 -10.18 -14.10 27.66
N ALA A 200 -10.40 -14.03 26.34
CA ALA A 200 -9.73 -14.88 25.36
C ALA A 200 -8.19 -14.66 25.38
N LEU A 201 -7.74 -13.40 25.35
CA LEU A 201 -6.31 -13.08 25.41
C LEU A 201 -5.67 -13.55 26.72
N GLN A 202 -6.36 -13.39 27.85
CA GLN A 202 -5.88 -13.85 29.16
C GLN A 202 -5.85 -15.38 29.29
N GLN A 203 -6.72 -16.09 28.57
CA GLN A 203 -6.70 -17.56 28.48
C GLN A 203 -5.58 -18.10 27.58
N GLY A 204 -4.88 -17.22 26.86
CA GLY A 204 -3.74 -17.55 26.00
C GLY A 204 -4.07 -17.62 24.52
N ASP A 205 -5.30 -17.27 24.12
CA ASP A 205 -5.68 -17.18 22.73
C ASP A 205 -4.92 -16.05 22.04
N LYS A 206 -4.78 -16.16 20.71
CA LYS A 206 -3.94 -15.26 19.92
C LYS A 206 -4.77 -14.54 18.88
N LEU A 207 -4.53 -13.24 18.75
CA LEU A 207 -5.11 -12.43 17.70
C LEU A 207 -4.23 -12.49 16.46
N THR A 208 -4.73 -13.02 15.35
CA THR A 208 -4.03 -13.03 14.06
C THR A 208 -4.60 -11.96 13.15
N ARG A 209 -3.71 -11.16 12.55
CA ARG A 209 -4.05 -10.14 11.57
C ARG A 209 -4.52 -10.77 10.27
N LEU A 210 -5.59 -10.23 9.68
CA LEU A 210 -6.08 -10.62 8.36
C LEU A 210 -4.97 -10.52 7.28
N GLY A 211 -4.90 -11.54 6.42
CA GLY A 211 -3.96 -11.58 5.31
C GLY A 211 -4.18 -10.42 4.34
N GLY A 212 -3.11 -9.69 4.01
CA GLY A 212 -3.20 -8.51 3.13
C GLY A 212 -3.59 -7.21 3.84
N LEU A 213 -4.07 -7.27 5.09
CA LEU A 213 -4.38 -6.07 5.86
C LEU A 213 -3.12 -5.26 6.16
N ARG A 214 -3.14 -3.99 5.77
CA ARG A 214 -2.01 -3.08 5.93
C ARG A 214 -2.19 -2.27 7.21
N VAL A 215 -1.15 -2.32 8.04
CA VAL A 215 -1.05 -1.53 9.27
C VAL A 215 0.27 -0.78 9.23
N LEU A 216 0.19 0.54 9.29
CA LEU A 216 1.34 1.42 9.08
C LEU A 216 1.41 2.46 10.19
N ARG A 217 2.63 2.86 10.55
CA ARG A 217 2.89 3.90 11.54
C ARG A 217 3.53 5.11 10.87
N ILE A 218 3.02 6.31 11.13
CA ILE A 218 3.62 7.59 10.71
C ILE A 218 3.81 8.47 11.94
N GLY A 219 5.07 8.64 12.34
CA GLY A 219 5.38 9.22 13.65
C GLY A 219 4.86 8.32 14.77
N GLU A 220 3.90 8.82 15.54
CA GLU A 220 3.30 8.11 16.67
C GLU A 220 1.92 7.54 16.34
N GLU A 221 1.40 7.87 15.16
CA GLU A 221 0.04 7.52 14.71
C GLU A 221 0.05 6.20 13.95
N VAL A 222 -0.91 5.33 14.23
CA VAL A 222 -1.09 4.04 13.55
C VAL A 222 -2.34 4.08 12.69
N PHE A 223 -2.24 3.57 11.47
CA PHE A 223 -3.33 3.50 10.51
C PHE A 223 -3.55 2.05 10.10
N VAL A 224 -4.81 1.61 10.14
CA VAL A 224 -5.27 0.27 9.75
C VAL A 224 -6.30 0.42 8.65
N ASN A 225 -6.00 -0.08 7.45
CA ASN A 225 -6.95 -0.10 6.34
C ASN A 225 -7.66 1.24 6.04
N GLY A 226 -6.95 2.36 6.20
CA GLY A 226 -7.48 3.71 6.01
C GLY A 226 -8.05 4.38 7.25
N GLU A 227 -8.09 3.69 8.39
CA GLU A 227 -8.58 4.22 9.66
C GLU A 227 -7.41 4.57 10.58
N LYS A 228 -7.44 5.77 11.19
CA LYS A 228 -6.48 6.15 12.22
C LYS A 228 -6.88 5.54 13.57
N LEU A 229 -5.97 4.85 14.23
CA LEU A 229 -6.14 4.40 15.62
C LEU A 229 -5.77 5.51 16.59
N ASP A 230 -6.61 5.72 17.61
CA ASP A 230 -6.37 6.68 18.68
C ASP A 230 -6.30 5.96 20.02
N SER A 231 -5.13 5.97 20.65
CA SER A 231 -4.92 5.39 21.98
C SER A 231 -3.69 5.98 22.66
N PRO A 232 -3.72 6.20 24.00
CA PRO A 232 -2.54 6.61 24.75
C PRO A 232 -1.50 5.47 24.89
N HIS A 233 -1.88 4.21 24.64
CA HIS A 233 -1.04 3.02 24.83
C HIS A 233 -0.11 2.76 23.64
N ARG A 234 0.92 3.60 23.50
CA ARG A 234 1.86 3.54 22.36
C ARG A 234 2.55 2.19 22.16
N PRO A 235 3.02 1.48 23.20
CA PRO A 235 3.62 0.16 23.00
C PRO A 235 2.63 -0.84 22.40
N ALA A 236 1.36 -0.79 22.80
CA ALA A 236 0.30 -1.63 22.27
C ALA A 236 -0.01 -1.30 20.80
N LEU A 237 -0.09 -0.01 20.44
CA LEU A 237 -0.25 0.41 19.03
C LEU A 237 0.94 -0.01 18.16
N GLU A 238 2.17 0.10 18.68
CA GLU A 238 3.37 -0.38 18.00
C GLU A 238 3.35 -1.90 17.80
N ALA A 239 2.84 -2.64 18.78
CA ALA A 239 2.65 -4.08 18.66
C ALA A 239 1.65 -4.41 17.54
N ILE A 240 0.50 -3.73 17.51
CA ILE A 240 -0.53 -3.86 16.44
C ILE A 240 0.08 -3.64 15.07
N ALA A 241 0.98 -2.65 14.90
CA ALA A 241 1.63 -2.37 13.62
C ALA A 241 2.72 -3.39 13.26
N SER A 242 3.53 -3.82 14.23
CA SER A 242 4.75 -4.58 13.99
C SER A 242 4.52 -6.09 13.87
N HIS A 243 3.56 -6.62 14.63
CA HIS A 243 3.32 -8.06 14.74
C HIS A 243 2.07 -8.51 13.97
N LEU A 244 2.17 -9.67 13.31
CA LEU A 244 1.03 -10.33 12.67
C LEU A 244 0.18 -11.12 13.66
N VAL A 245 0.80 -11.61 14.73
CA VAL A 245 0.14 -12.38 15.78
C VAL A 245 0.38 -11.64 17.10
N LEU A 246 -0.70 -11.37 17.82
CA LEU A 246 -0.75 -10.59 19.05
C LEU A 246 -1.22 -11.50 20.19
N THR A 247 -0.73 -11.23 21.40
CA THR A 247 -1.00 -11.99 22.62
C THR A 247 -1.21 -11.01 23.79
N ALA A 248 -1.70 -11.50 24.94
CA ALA A 248 -1.84 -10.64 26.12
C ALA A 248 -0.53 -9.91 26.49
N ASP A 249 0.60 -10.62 26.46
CA ASP A 249 1.92 -10.07 26.76
C ASP A 249 2.34 -8.93 25.82
N THR A 250 1.90 -8.95 24.56
CA THR A 250 2.21 -7.87 23.61
C THR A 250 1.48 -6.57 23.89
N PHE A 251 0.33 -6.65 24.57
CA PHE A 251 -0.48 -5.48 24.92
C PHE A 251 -0.18 -4.96 26.32
N GLY A 252 0.22 -5.82 27.25
CA GLY A 252 0.59 -5.41 28.61
C GLY A 252 -0.58 -4.77 29.35
N ASP A 253 -0.33 -3.64 30.01
CA ASP A 253 -1.32 -2.89 30.80
C ASP A 253 -2.40 -2.20 29.96
N ALA A 254 -2.23 -2.12 28.63
CA ALA A 254 -3.26 -1.60 27.73
C ALA A 254 -4.56 -2.40 27.80
N LEU A 255 -4.51 -3.69 28.14
CA LEU A 255 -5.70 -4.53 28.29
C LEU A 255 -6.56 -4.15 29.50
N GLU A 256 -6.01 -3.41 30.47
CA GLU A 256 -6.75 -2.92 31.62
C GLU A 256 -7.55 -1.63 31.31
N ASP A 257 -7.30 -1.00 30.16
CA ASP A 257 -8.01 0.19 29.71
C ASP A 257 -9.26 -0.20 28.89
N PRO A 258 -10.48 0.09 29.38
CA PRO A 258 -11.71 -0.22 28.67
C PRO A 258 -11.81 0.46 27.31
N SER A 259 -11.18 1.64 27.14
CA SER A 259 -11.15 2.35 25.85
C SER A 259 -10.29 1.61 24.83
N PHE A 260 -9.17 1.03 25.25
CA PHE A 260 -8.32 0.23 24.38
C PHE A 260 -8.99 -1.08 24.00
N LEU A 261 -9.62 -1.77 24.96
CA LEU A 261 -10.39 -2.99 24.69
C LEU A 261 -11.57 -2.73 23.74
N ALA A 262 -12.28 -1.61 23.89
CA ALA A 262 -13.35 -1.24 22.97
C ALA A 262 -12.83 -0.99 21.54
N MET A 263 -11.67 -0.33 21.40
CA MET A 263 -11.00 -0.17 20.10
C MET A 263 -10.60 -1.54 19.51
N LEU A 264 -10.01 -2.43 20.33
CA LEU A 264 -9.59 -3.75 19.88
C LEU A 264 -10.78 -4.61 19.45
N ALA A 265 -11.88 -4.59 20.20
CA ALA A 265 -13.13 -5.24 19.86
C ALA A 265 -13.71 -4.70 18.55
N ALA A 266 -13.65 -3.38 18.30
CA ALA A 266 -14.07 -2.80 17.03
C ALA A 266 -13.23 -3.33 15.85
N LEU A 267 -11.91 -3.47 16.01
CA LEU A 267 -11.04 -4.02 14.98
C LEU A 267 -11.32 -5.50 14.69
N VAL A 268 -11.58 -6.30 15.73
CA VAL A 268 -11.98 -7.71 15.58
C VAL A 268 -13.34 -7.83 14.91
N ASN A 269 -14.31 -7.00 15.33
CA ASN A 269 -15.65 -6.99 14.76
C ASN A 269 -15.69 -6.45 13.32
N SER A 270 -14.72 -5.63 12.91
CA SER A 270 -14.49 -5.27 11.51
C SER A 270 -13.83 -6.39 10.69
N GLY A 271 -13.51 -7.54 11.29
CA GLY A 271 -12.84 -8.67 10.64
C GLY A 271 -11.36 -8.45 10.32
N TYR A 272 -10.74 -7.41 10.89
CA TYR A 272 -9.33 -7.07 10.64
C TYR A 272 -8.36 -7.97 11.42
N TRP A 273 -8.81 -8.48 12.57
CA TRP A 273 -8.14 -9.53 13.33
C TRP A 273 -9.15 -10.59 13.75
N PHE A 274 -8.68 -11.81 13.94
CA PHE A 274 -9.48 -12.94 14.39
C PHE A 274 -8.68 -13.79 15.37
N PHE A 275 -9.38 -14.55 16.21
CA PHE A 275 -8.74 -15.58 17.03
C PHE A 275 -8.51 -16.85 16.20
N GLU A 276 -7.32 -17.43 16.26
CA GLU A 276 -7.04 -18.75 15.69
C GLU A 276 -7.59 -19.85 16.59
N ASP A 277 -8.29 -20.84 16.00
CA ASP A 277 -8.69 -22.10 16.67
C ASP A 277 -7.49 -23.01 17.03
#